data_AF-A0A2T6LN49-F1
#
_entry.id   AF-A0A2T6LN49-F1
#
_cell.length_a   1.000
_cell.length_b   1.000
_cell.length_c   1.000
_cell.angle_alpha   90.00
_cell.angle_beta   90.00
_cell.angle_gamma   90.00
#
_symmetry.space_group_name_H-M   'P 1'
#
loop_
_entity.id
_entity.type
_entity.pdbx_description
1 polymer ?
#
loop_
_entity_poly.entity_id
_entity_poly.type
_entity_poly.pdbx_seq_one_letter_code
_entity_poly.pdbx_strand_id
1 'polypeptide(L)' 'MQIQPNVKAALSGWTSAIDSVSWLAESLEIALGACGLKQRLELQTA' A
#
# COMPACT_ATOMS: atom_id res chain seq x y z
N MET A 1 -1.19 -12.59 2.57
CA MET A 1 -0.64 -11.72 3.63
C MET A 1 -1.52 -10.49 3.71
N GLN A 2 -1.89 -10.06 4.91
CA GLN A 2 -2.63 -8.82 5.13
C GLN A 2 -1.64 -7.67 5.23
N ILE A 3 -1.85 -6.59 4.47
CA ILE A 3 -1.03 -5.38 4.57
C ILE A 3 -1.28 -4.75 5.96
N GLN A 4 -0.22 -4.25 6.60
CA GLN A 4 -0.31 -3.57 7.88
C GLN A 4 0.50 -2.26 7.83
N PRO A 5 0.13 -1.25 8.63
CA PRO A 5 0.97 -0.06 8.81
C PRO A 5 2.36 -0.41 9.36
N ASN A 6 3.34 0.45 9.12
CA ASN A 6 4.74 0.33 9.50
C ASN A 6 5.48 -0.87 8.89
N VAL A 7 4.96 -1.41 7.79
CA VAL A 7 5.60 -2.49 7.05
C VAL A 7 6.18 -1.93 5.75
N LYS A 8 7.35 -2.44 5.34
CA LYS A 8 7.94 -2.10 4.05
C LYS A 8 7.16 -2.78 2.92
N ALA A 9 6.92 -2.05 1.85
CA ALA A 9 6.27 -2.53 0.64
C ALA A 9 7.14 -2.23 -0.58
N ALA A 10 7.07 -3.12 -1.56
CA ALA A 10 7.61 -2.90 -2.89
C ALA A 10 6.44 -2.74 -3.86
N LEU A 11 6.53 -1.73 -4.73
CA LEU A 11 5.61 -1.55 -5.84
C LEU A 11 6.23 -2.15 -7.11
N SER A 12 5.41 -2.71 -7.97
CA SER A 12 5.85 -3.25 -9.26
C SER A 12 4.80 -2.97 -10.33
N GLY A 13 5.27 -2.80 -11.57
CA GLY A 13 4.40 -2.54 -12.72
C GLY A 13 4.04 -1.06 -12.89
N TRP A 14 4.72 -0.15 -12.18
CA TRP A 14 4.62 1.29 -12.38
C TRP A 14 5.76 1.77 -13.27
N THR A 15 6.19 3.01 -13.10
CA THR A 15 7.40 3.53 -13.74
C THR A 15 8.63 3.03 -12.99
N SER A 16 9.78 2.98 -13.68
CA SER A 16 11.06 2.58 -13.07
C SER A 16 11.42 3.40 -11.83
N ALA A 17 11.01 4.68 -11.79
CA ALA A 17 11.24 5.55 -10.64
C ALA A 17 10.44 5.13 -9.40
N ILE A 18 9.23 4.61 -9.57
CA ILE A 18 8.36 4.16 -8.45
C ILE A 18 8.75 2.75 -8.01
N ASP A 19 9.04 1.88 -8.98
CA ASP A 19 9.40 0.48 -8.73
C ASP A 19 10.77 0.35 -8.03
N SER A 20 11.68 1.32 -8.19
CA SER A 20 12.98 1.32 -7.51
C SER A 20 12.94 1.83 -6.07
N VAL A 21 11.81 2.38 -5.62
CA VAL A 21 11.69 3.02 -4.30
C VAL A 21 11.21 2.01 -3.26
N SER A 22 11.80 2.05 -2.07
CA SER A 22 11.28 1.35 -0.90
C SER A 22 10.20 2.19 -0.24
N TRP A 23 9.02 1.60 -0.07
CA TRP A 23 7.86 2.28 0.49
C TRP A 23 7.59 1.80 1.90
N LEU A 24 7.16 2.71 2.78
CA LEU A 24 6.64 2.40 4.09
C LEU A 24 5.12 2.58 4.07
N ALA A 25 4.39 1.55 4.48
CA ALA A 25 2.95 1.65 4.69
C ALA A 25 2.66 2.56 5.88
N GLU A 26 2.12 3.74 5.61
CA GLU A 26 1.82 4.74 6.63
C GLU A 26 0.45 4.44 7.27
N SER A 27 -0.58 4.28 6.45
CA SER A 27 -1.95 4.05 6.92
C SER A 27 -2.67 3.02 6.04
N LEU A 28 -3.55 2.24 6.67
CA LEU A 28 -4.44 1.30 5.99
C LEU A 28 -5.86 1.50 6.50
N GLU A 29 -6.73 1.98 5.63
CA GLU A 29 -8.16 2.04 5.87
C GLU A 29 -8.85 0.84 5.21
N ILE A 30 -9.72 0.16 5.95
CA ILE A 30 -10.50 -0.97 5.46
C ILE A 30 -11.98 -0.63 5.63
N ALA A 31 -12.72 -0.66 4.52
CA ALA A 31 -14.16 -0.44 4.51
C ALA A 31 -14.87 -1.64 3.87
N LEU A 32 -15.91 -2.13 4.54
CA LEU A 32 -16.81 -3.14 3.99
C LEU A 32 -18.01 -2.43 3.36
N GLY A 33 -18.18 -2.55 2.05
CA GLY A 33 -19.30 -1.99 1.31
C GLY A 33 -20.15 -3.07 0.64
N ALA A 34 -21.23 -2.64 -0.01
CA ALA A 34 -22.12 -3.53 -0.78
C ALA A 34 -21.38 -4.32 -1.89
N CYS A 35 -20.22 -3.81 -2.35
CA CYS A 35 -19.37 -4.45 -3.35
C CYS A 35 -18.17 -5.21 -2.75
N GLY A 36 -18.21 -5.53 -1.46
CA GLY A 36 -17.13 -6.26 -0.77
C GLY A 36 -16.15 -5.36 -0.05
N LEU A 37 -14.91 -5.84 0.09
CA LEU A 37 -13.88 -5.22 0.90
C LEU A 37 -13.05 -4.22 0.08
N LYS A 38 -13.06 -2.96 0.51
CA LYS A 38 -12.24 -1.89 -0.06
C LYS A 38 -11.12 -1.56 0.91
N GLN A 39 -9.91 -1.43 0.39
CA GLN A 39 -8.75 -1.01 1.16
C GLN A 39 -8.15 0.23 0.53
N ARG A 40 -7.82 1.23 1.35
CA ARG A 40 -7.04 2.40 0.96
C ARG A 40 -5.73 2.36 1.73
N LEU A 41 -4.63 2.34 0.99
CA LEU A 41 -3.27 2.28 1.53
C LEU A 41 -2.57 3.59 1.20
N GLU A 42 -1.98 4.23 2.20
CA GLU A 42 -1.07 5.37 2.00
C GLU A 42 0.36 4.91 2.21
N LEU A 43 1.23 5.31 1.27
CA LEU A 43 2.62 4.91 1.22
C LEU A 43 3.48 6.17 1.22
N GLN A 44 4.52 6.16 2.03
CA GLN A 44 5.57 7.17 2.02
C GLN A 44 6.91 6.53 1.67
N THR A 45 7.84 7.31 1.13
CA THR A 45 9.20 6.84 0.88
C THR A 45 9.88 6.50 2.21
N ALA A 46 10.48 5.30 2.30
CA ALA A 46 11.10 4.78 3.52
C ALA A 46 12.49 5.35 3.80
#